data_AF-D9W854-F1
#
_entry.id   AF-D9W854-F1
#
_cell.length_a   1.000
_cell.length_b   1.000
_cell.length_c   1.000
_cell.angle_alpha   90.00
_cell.angle_beta   90.00
_cell.angle_gamma   90.00
#
_symmetry.space_group_name_H-M   'P 1'
#
loop_
_entity.id
_entity.type
_entity.pdbx_description
1 polymer ?
#
loop_
_entity_poly.entity_id
_entity_poly.type
_entity_poly.pdbx_seq_one_letter_code
_entity_poly.pdbx_strand_id
1 'polypeptide(L)'
;MFFGLELDRRLRATGSTVASVVVHPGGALDSLTPSRPPVHVPTLGTRLCGAPAGVLLQGKHAGAWPAVRAVLDPEVRGGQLWGPRVFGLRGRPRTEPVWAHLTDTAVAARLWDMSGALTGSACI
;
A
#
# COMPACT_ATOMS: atom_id res chain seq x y z
N MET A 1 -5.74 -4.11 -5.74
CA MET A 1 -4.69 -3.22 -6.27
C MET A 1 -4.93 -2.80 -7.72
N PHE A 2 -5.57 -3.64 -8.56
CA PHE A 2 -5.96 -3.29 -9.94
C PHE A 2 -6.57 -1.88 -10.09
N PHE A 3 -7.51 -1.53 -9.21
CA PHE A 3 -8.17 -0.22 -9.25
C PHE A 3 -7.20 0.96 -9.24
N GLY A 4 -6.15 0.94 -8.39
CA GLY A 4 -5.18 2.04 -8.32
C GLY A 4 -4.32 2.16 -9.58
N LEU A 5 -3.95 1.02 -10.18
CA LEU A 5 -3.19 1.00 -11.43
C LEU A 5 -4.04 1.48 -12.61
N GLU A 6 -5.30 1.04 -12.67
CA GLU A 6 -6.24 1.49 -13.71
C GLU A 6 -6.59 2.97 -13.55
N LEU A 7 -6.79 3.45 -12.31
CA LEU A 7 -6.99 4.87 -12.03
C LEU A 7 -5.82 5.70 -12.57
N ASP A 8 -4.57 5.30 -12.32
CA ASP A 8 -3.41 6.01 -12.86
C ASP A 8 -3.41 6.04 -14.40
N ARG A 9 -3.70 4.90 -15.05
CA ARG A 9 -3.77 4.81 -16.52
C ARG A 9 -4.78 5.78 -17.09
N ARG A 10 -5.96 5.88 -16.48
CA ARG A 10 -7.04 6.76 -16.93
C ARG A 10 -6.78 8.24 -16.63
N LEU A 11 -6.24 8.56 -15.46
CA LEU A 11 -5.79 9.91 -15.11
C LEU A 11 -4.75 10.43 -16.11
N ARG A 12 -3.78 9.58 -16.50
CA ARG A 12 -2.78 9.94 -17.52
C ARG A 12 -3.39 10.13 -18.90
N ALA A 13 -4.35 9.28 -19.29
CA ALA A 13 -5.02 9.38 -20.57
C ALA A 13 -5.80 10.70 -20.74
N THR A 14 -6.24 11.32 -19.63
CA THR A 14 -6.90 12.62 -19.63
C THR A 14 -5.94 13.80 -19.40
N GLY A 15 -4.63 13.54 -19.26
CA GLY A 15 -3.63 14.58 -18.98
C GLY A 15 -3.71 15.14 -17.55
N SER A 16 -4.31 14.42 -16.61
CA SER A 16 -4.42 14.84 -15.22
C SER A 16 -3.06 14.93 -14.54
N THR A 17 -2.91 15.93 -13.66
CA THR A 17 -1.73 16.07 -12.78
C THR A 17 -1.81 15.19 -11.53
N VAL A 18 -2.95 14.53 -11.30
CA VAL A 18 -3.14 13.61 -10.17
C VAL A 18 -2.47 12.27 -10.50
N ALA A 19 -1.71 11.74 -9.54
CA ALA A 19 -1.11 10.41 -9.63
C ALA A 19 -1.85 9.42 -8.72
N SER A 20 -2.08 8.20 -9.20
CA SER A 20 -2.51 7.09 -8.33
C SER A 20 -1.34 6.15 -8.08
N VAL A 21 -1.09 5.83 -6.81
CA VAL A 21 0.06 5.01 -6.38
C VAL A 21 -0.47 3.93 -5.45
N VAL A 22 -0.02 2.69 -5.66
CA VAL A 22 -0.39 1.56 -4.80
C VAL A 22 0.70 1.36 -3.77
N VAL A 23 0.32 1.19 -2.50
CA VAL A 23 1.24 0.91 -1.41
C VAL A 23 0.79 -0.29 -0.61
N HIS A 24 1.73 -1.07 -0.07
CA HIS A 24 1.44 -2.08 0.95
C HIS A 24 2.35 -1.92 2.17
N PRO A 25 1.85 -2.21 3.38
CA PRO A 25 2.60 -2.03 4.62
C PRO A 25 3.56 -3.19 4.94
N GLY A 26 3.52 -4.27 4.15
CA GLY A 26 4.13 -5.56 4.49
C GLY A 26 3.44 -6.21 5.69
N GLY A 27 4.19 -6.96 6.50
CA GLY A 27 3.66 -7.55 7.72
C GLY A 27 3.62 -6.54 8.85
N ALA A 28 2.48 -5.90 9.06
CA ALA A 28 2.29 -4.82 10.04
C ALA A 28 1.49 -5.31 11.25
N LEU A 29 2.18 -5.72 12.31
CA LEU A 29 1.56 -6.28 13.52
C LEU A 29 1.38 -5.26 14.65
N ASP A 30 0.25 -5.33 15.35
CA ASP A 30 0.01 -4.52 16.55
C ASP A 30 1.00 -4.83 17.67
N SER A 31 1.34 -6.11 17.88
CA SER A 31 2.27 -6.54 18.92
C SER A 31 3.69 -5.98 18.78
N LEU A 32 4.08 -5.62 17.55
CA LEU A 32 5.36 -5.01 17.21
C LEU A 32 5.29 -3.49 17.12
N THR A 33 4.12 -2.89 17.36
CA THR A 33 3.92 -1.45 17.25
C THR A 33 4.39 -0.74 18.53
N PRO A 34 5.17 0.36 18.41
CA PRO A 34 5.53 1.18 19.55
C PRO A 34 4.29 1.74 20.27
N SER A 35 4.39 1.90 21.60
CA SER A 35 3.30 2.49 22.39
C SER A 35 3.04 3.93 21.96
N ARG A 36 1.77 4.29 21.80
CA ARG A 36 1.30 5.64 21.47
C ARG A 36 -0.04 5.93 22.19
N PRO A 37 -0.02 6.33 23.48
CA PRO A 37 -1.24 6.69 24.19
C PRO A 37 -1.95 7.91 23.57
N PRO A 38 -3.29 7.99 23.63
CA PRO A 38 -4.22 6.95 24.09
C PRO A 38 -4.55 5.90 23.01
N VAL A 39 -4.00 6.03 21.81
CA VAL A 39 -4.37 5.25 20.61
C VAL A 39 -3.93 3.78 20.69
N HIS A 40 -2.74 3.52 21.24
CA HIS A 40 -2.17 2.18 21.32
C HIS A 40 -1.28 2.05 22.56
N VAL A 41 -1.65 1.13 23.46
CA VAL A 41 -0.87 0.81 24.65
C VAL A 41 -0.71 -0.71 24.73
N PRO A 42 0.38 -1.26 24.16
CA PRO A 42 0.57 -2.70 24.14
C PRO A 42 0.96 -3.20 25.54
N THR A 43 0.38 -4.32 25.96
CA THR A 43 0.79 -5.00 27.19
C THR A 43 2.12 -5.72 26.98
N LEU A 44 2.81 -6.05 28.07
CA LEU A 44 4.02 -6.87 28.04
C LEU A 44 3.77 -8.23 27.37
N GLY A 45 2.63 -8.88 27.69
CA GLY A 45 2.24 -10.15 27.07
C GLY A 45 2.08 -10.04 25.55
N THR A 46 1.39 -9.00 25.08
CA THR A 46 1.21 -8.76 23.64
C THR A 46 2.54 -8.57 22.92
N ARG A 47 3.49 -7.84 23.52
CA ARG A 47 4.84 -7.67 22.95
C ARG A 47 5.62 -8.97 22.89
N LEU A 48 5.59 -9.76 23.96
CA LEU A 48 6.31 -11.04 24.04
C LEU A 48 5.79 -12.04 23.00
N CYS A 49 4.47 -12.14 22.83
CA CYS A 49 3.87 -12.99 21.79
C CYS A 49 4.27 -12.56 20.37
N GLY A 50 4.46 -11.25 20.13
CA GLY A 50 4.86 -10.72 18.83
C GLY A 50 6.35 -10.83 18.54
N ALA A 51 7.20 -10.91 19.56
CA ALA A 51 8.66 -10.80 19.42
C ALA A 51 9.28 -11.79 18.41
N PRO A 52 8.90 -13.08 18.37
CA PRO A 52 9.44 -14.02 17.37
C PRO A 52 9.17 -13.56 15.92
N ALA A 53 8.02 -12.95 15.67
CA ALA A 53 7.65 -12.45 14.34
C ALA A 53 8.43 -11.18 13.94
N GLY A 54 9.04 -10.45 14.89
CA GLY A 54 9.78 -9.21 14.62
C GLY A 54 11.04 -9.36 13.76
N VAL A 55 11.52 -10.60 13.59
CA VAL A 55 12.63 -10.91 12.68
C VAL A 55 12.19 -10.85 11.20
N LEU A 56 10.93 -11.14 10.91
CA LEU A 56 10.41 -11.19 9.54
C LEU A 56 9.45 -10.03 9.24
N LEU A 57 8.71 -9.58 10.25
CA LEU A 57 7.65 -8.60 10.15
C LEU A 57 8.03 -7.29 10.87
N GLN A 58 7.12 -6.32 10.87
CA GLN A 58 7.31 -5.01 11.47
C GLN A 58 6.04 -4.52 12.18
N GLY A 59 6.17 -3.47 13.00
CA GLY A 59 5.01 -2.82 13.60
C GLY A 59 4.23 -1.95 12.61
N LYS A 60 2.98 -1.62 12.92
CA LYS A 60 2.15 -0.69 12.13
C LYS A 60 2.80 0.68 11.94
N HIS A 61 3.59 1.13 12.92
CA HIS A 61 4.37 2.37 12.78
C HIS A 61 5.34 2.30 11.59
N ALA A 62 6.11 1.22 11.49
CA ALA A 62 7.03 1.04 10.37
C ALA A 62 6.29 0.72 9.06
N GLY A 63 5.20 -0.05 9.14
CA GLY A 63 4.33 -0.37 8.00
C GLY A 63 3.61 0.84 7.40
N ALA A 64 3.55 1.98 8.09
CA ALA A 64 3.00 3.21 7.54
C ALA A 64 3.98 3.95 6.61
N TRP A 65 5.30 3.70 6.72
CA TRP A 65 6.31 4.44 5.95
C TRP A 65 6.17 4.34 4.43
N PRO A 66 5.75 3.21 3.82
CA PRO A 66 5.48 3.15 2.39
C PRO A 66 4.44 4.17 1.92
N ALA A 67 3.34 4.34 2.67
CA ALA A 67 2.33 5.33 2.36
C ALA A 67 2.86 6.76 2.54
N VAL A 68 3.55 7.04 3.66
CA VAL A 68 4.14 8.36 3.93
C VAL A 68 5.11 8.76 2.82
N ARG A 69 5.99 7.83 2.40
CA ARG A 69 6.93 8.09 1.33
C ARG A 69 6.23 8.31 -0.01
N ALA A 70 5.24 7.48 -0.35
CA ALA A 70 4.50 7.63 -1.60
C ALA A 70 3.82 9.01 -1.76
N VAL A 71 3.41 9.63 -0.64
CA VAL A 71 2.79 10.96 -0.65
C VAL A 71 3.81 12.09 -0.68
N LEU A 72 4.94 11.95 0.03
CA LEU A 72 5.88 13.05 0.26
C LEU A 72 7.10 13.07 -0.67
N ASP A 73 7.46 11.93 -1.27
CA ASP A 73 8.68 11.82 -2.08
C ASP A 73 8.40 12.34 -3.51
N PRO A 74 9.06 13.43 -3.95
CA PRO A 74 8.82 14.04 -5.26
C PRO A 74 9.27 13.15 -6.43
N GLU A 75 10.02 12.07 -6.19
CA GLU A 75 10.40 11.09 -7.20
C GLU A 75 9.34 10.01 -7.43
N VAL A 76 8.30 9.98 -6.60
CA VAL A 76 7.17 9.05 -6.80
C VAL A 76 6.43 9.42 -8.07
N ARG A 77 6.07 8.39 -8.84
CA ARG A 77 5.26 8.52 -10.06
C ARG A 77 4.04 7.64 -9.91
N GLY A 78 2.96 8.04 -10.58
CA GLY A 78 1.75 7.22 -10.64
C GLY A 78 1.99 5.82 -11.25
N GLY A 79 1.08 4.89 -10.98
CA GLY A 79 1.14 3.52 -11.50
C GLY A 79 2.25 2.68 -10.86
N GLN A 80 2.97 3.23 -9.88
CA GLN A 80 3.98 2.52 -9.11
C GLN A 80 3.34 1.71 -7.97
N LEU A 81 4.01 0.61 -7.62
CA LEU A 81 3.78 -0.16 -6.42
C LEU A 81 4.92 0.10 -5.43
N TRP A 82 4.59 0.43 -4.19
CA TRP A 82 5.57 0.68 -3.14
C TRP A 82 5.35 -0.23 -1.93
N GLY A 83 6.47 -0.71 -1.39
CA GLY A 83 6.46 -1.66 -0.29
C GLY A 83 7.77 -1.70 0.48
N PRO A 84 7.84 -2.51 1.55
CA PRO A 84 9.04 -2.67 2.34
C PRO A 84 10.11 -3.49 1.60
N ARG A 85 11.37 -3.05 1.64
CA ARG A 85 12.47 -3.65 0.86
C ARG A 85 12.71 -5.15 1.09
N VAL A 86 12.53 -5.66 2.30
CA VAL A 86 12.92 -7.03 2.66
C VAL A 86 11.73 -7.95 2.43
N PHE A 87 11.78 -8.69 1.31
CA PHE A 87 10.75 -9.64 0.87
C PHE A 87 9.32 -9.05 0.78
N GLY A 88 9.17 -7.72 0.69
CA GLY A 88 7.86 -7.07 0.75
C GLY A 88 7.22 -7.06 2.15
N LEU A 89 7.93 -7.56 3.17
CA LEU A 89 7.40 -7.78 4.53
C LEU A 89 7.83 -6.71 5.52
N ARG A 90 9.09 -6.26 5.46
CA ARG A 90 9.62 -5.26 6.39
C ARG A 90 10.73 -4.38 5.81
N GLY A 91 11.06 -3.32 6.54
CA GLY A 91 12.20 -2.45 6.25
C GLY A 91 11.82 -1.17 5.51
N ARG A 92 12.84 -0.46 5.00
CA ARG A 92 12.66 0.85 4.38
C ARG A 92 11.77 0.76 3.13
N PRO A 93 10.90 1.75 2.89
CA PRO A 93 10.10 1.80 1.67
C PRO A 93 10.94 1.84 0.41
N ARG A 94 10.54 1.07 -0.59
CA ARG A 94 11.09 1.09 -1.94
C ARG A 94 9.98 0.93 -2.98
N THR A 95 10.26 1.33 -4.20
CA THR A 95 9.47 0.93 -5.35
C THR A 95 9.67 -0.57 -5.60
N GLU A 96 8.58 -1.24 -5.94
CA GLU A 96 8.55 -2.65 -6.30
C GLU A 96 8.06 -2.80 -7.75
N PRO A 97 8.49 -3.84 -8.47
CA PRO A 97 7.83 -4.23 -9.70
C PRO A 97 6.37 -4.53 -9.42
N VAL A 98 5.49 -4.09 -10.31
CA VAL A 98 4.07 -4.47 -10.25
C VAL A 98 3.99 -6.00 -10.34
N TRP A 99 3.23 -6.62 -9.43
CA TRP A 99 3.09 -8.07 -9.39
C TRP A 99 2.49 -8.59 -10.69
N ALA A 100 2.98 -9.73 -11.19
CA ALA A 100 2.62 -10.23 -12.52
C ALA A 100 1.10 -10.37 -12.75
N HIS A 101 0.33 -10.76 -11.73
CA HIS A 101 -1.12 -10.85 -11.86
C HIS A 101 -1.80 -9.48 -11.98
N LEU A 102 -1.17 -8.40 -11.51
CA LEU A 102 -1.68 -7.02 -11.58
C LEU A 102 -1.37 -6.32 -12.90
N THR A 103 -0.59 -6.93 -13.80
CA THR A 103 -0.25 -6.33 -15.10
C THR A 103 -1.31 -6.58 -16.17
N ASP A 104 -2.33 -7.40 -15.90
CA ASP A 104 -3.45 -7.63 -16.81
C ASP A 104 -4.39 -6.40 -16.82
N THR A 105 -4.24 -5.58 -17.87
CA THR A 105 -5.01 -4.35 -18.05
C THR A 105 -6.47 -4.62 -18.41
N ALA A 106 -6.79 -5.78 -19.02
CA ALA A 106 -8.17 -6.13 -19.35
C ALA A 106 -8.96 -6.48 -18.08
N VAL A 107 -8.34 -7.22 -17.15
CA VAL A 107 -8.92 -7.48 -15.82
C VAL A 107 -9.09 -6.18 -15.04
N ALA A 108 -8.09 -5.29 -15.09
CA ALA A 108 -8.14 -4.00 -14.40
C ALA A 108 -9.29 -3.12 -14.92
N ALA A 109 -9.44 -2.99 -16.24
CA ALA A 109 -10.51 -2.23 -16.88
C ALA A 109 -11.91 -2.80 -16.56
N ARG A 110 -12.07 -4.13 -16.63
CA ARG A 110 -13.35 -4.77 -16.28
C ARG A 110 -13.72 -4.53 -14.81
N LEU A 111 -12.75 -4.64 -13.89
CA LEU A 111 -12.98 -4.38 -12.47
C LEU A 111 -13.39 -2.92 -12.25
N TRP A 112 -12.78 -1.98 -12.95
CA TRP A 112 -13.12 -0.56 -12.91
C TRP A 112 -14.57 -0.30 -13.34
N ASP A 113 -14.95 -0.78 -14.53
CA ASP A 113 -16.30 -0.57 -15.06
C ASP A 113 -17.37 -1.21 -14.16
N MET A 114 -17.11 -2.42 -13.64
CA MET A 114 -17.98 -3.06 -12.65
C MET A 114 -18.08 -2.25 -11.34
N SER A 115 -16.97 -1.68 -10.86
CA SER A 115 -16.96 -0.85 -9.65
C SER A 115 -17.83 0.40 -9.85
N GLY A 116 -17.72 1.06 -11.02
CA GLY A 116 -18.56 2.20 -11.37
C GLY A 116 -20.05 1.85 -11.40
N ALA A 117 -20.40 0.75 -12.08
CA ALA A 117 -21.79 0.27 -12.14
C ALA A 117 -22.38 -0.06 -10.76
N LEU A 118 -21.61 -0.74 -9.89
CA LEU A 118 -22.07 -1.12 -8.55
C LEU A 118 -22.17 0.06 -7.58
N THR A 119 -21.38 1.11 -7.79
CA THR A 119 -21.38 2.31 -6.94
C THR A 119 -22.26 3.43 -7.49
N GLY A 120 -22.89 3.25 -8.66
CA GLY A 120 -23.68 4.29 -9.33
C GLY A 120 -22.86 5.52 -9.75
N SER A 121 -21.53 5.38 -9.84
CA SER A 121 -20.62 6.46 -10.16
C SER A 121 -20.18 6.39 -11.62
N ALA A 122 -20.10 7.55 -12.29
CA ALA A 122 -19.44 7.64 -13.58
C ALA A 122 -17.93 7.47 -13.38
N CYS A 123 -17.40 6.41 -13.95
CA CYS A 123 -15.99 6.09 -13.92
C CYS A 123 -15.25 6.96 -14.95
N ILE A 124 -14.39 7.87 -14.47
CA ILE A 124 -13.49 8.71 -15.31
C ILE A 124 -12.53 7.87 -16.16
#